data_AF-A0A0H2R3H2-F1
#
_entry.id   AF-A0A0H2R3H2-F1
#
_cell.length_a   1.000
_cell.length_b   1.000
_cell.length_c   1.000
_cell.angle_alpha   90.00
_cell.angle_beta   90.00
_cell.angle_gamma   90.00
#
_symmetry.space_group_name_H-M   'P 1'
#
loop_
_entity.id
_entity.type
_entity.pdbx_description
1 polymer ?
#
loop_
_entity_poly.entity_id
_entity_poly.type
_entity_poly.pdbx_seq_one_letter_code
_entity_poly.pdbx_strand_id
1 'polypeptide(L)'
;CAAFHQAEKSFVYIANLLDGVDQYSFPDFGRVRCFTISVGINCPIQVSTAQDGAWVVCGGTNGSANIFNAATGDVLQELVHDSGTQYCSILIKKQGLLMVT
;
A
#
# COMPACT_ATOMS: atom_id res chain seq x y z
N CYS A 1 -3.21 -4.47 8.20
CA CYS A 1 -3.24 -5.75 7.44
C CYS A 1 -1.85 -5.98 6.81
N ALA A 2 -1.59 -7.14 6.21
CA ALA A 2 -0.29 -7.43 5.58
C ALA A 2 -0.49 -7.97 4.15
N ALA A 3 0.47 -7.67 3.28
CA ALA A 3 0.55 -8.21 1.93
C ALA A 3 1.92 -8.83 1.67
N PHE A 4 1.94 -9.88 0.85
CA PHE A 4 3.15 -10.56 0.43
C PHE A 4 3.28 -10.48 -1.09
N HIS A 5 4.49 -10.21 -1.57
CA HIS A 5 4.81 -10.25 -2.99
C HIS A 5 5.94 -11.24 -3.24
N GLN A 6 5.73 -12.12 -4.22
CA GLN A 6 6.66 -13.17 -4.59
C GLN A 6 7.40 -12.80 -5.88
N ALA A 7 8.67 -12.44 -5.74
CA ALA A 7 9.65 -12.27 -6.82
C ALA A 7 11.00 -12.90 -6.39
N GLU A 8 12.05 -12.80 -7.22
CA GLU A 8 13.41 -13.31 -6.90
C GLU A 8 13.92 -12.81 -5.54
N LYS A 9 13.54 -11.60 -5.13
CA LYS A 9 13.54 -11.16 -3.73
C LYS A 9 12.09 -11.09 -3.24
N SER A 10 11.81 -11.80 -2.16
CA SER A 10 10.49 -11.77 -1.51
C SER A 10 10.40 -10.59 -0.54
N PHE A 11 9.26 -9.91 -0.55
CA PHE A 11 8.99 -8.80 0.35
C PHE A 11 7.68 -8.98 1.11
N VAL A 12 7.68 -8.51 2.36
CA VAL A 12 6.50 -8.41 3.22
C VAL A 12 6.17 -6.94 3.43
N TYR A 13 4.91 -6.58 3.24
CA TYR A 13 4.39 -5.24 3.46
C TYR A 13 3.47 -5.20 4.68
N ILE A 14 3.76 -4.31 5.62
CA ILE A 14 3.05 -4.20 6.90
C ILE A 14 2.56 -2.77 7.09
N ALA A 15 1.25 -2.59 7.25
CA ALA A 15 0.71 -1.31 7.71
C ALA A 15 1.16 -1.06 9.16
N ASN A 16 2.00 -0.05 9.38
CA ASN A 16 2.73 0.16 10.63
C ASN A 16 1.98 1.03 11.66
N LEU A 17 0.74 1.43 11.36
CA LEU A 17 -0.14 2.22 12.25
C LEU A 17 0.48 3.55 12.72
N LEU A 18 1.52 4.03 12.04
CA LEU A 18 2.21 5.28 12.35
C LEU A 18 2.14 6.24 11.18
N ASP A 19 2.82 5.88 10.08
CA ASP A 19 3.02 6.77 8.93
C ASP A 19 2.71 6.08 7.59
N GLY A 20 2.40 4.78 7.58
CA GLY A 20 1.88 4.09 6.40
C GLY A 20 2.23 2.62 6.37
N VAL A 21 2.97 2.21 5.35
CA VAL A 21 3.31 0.80 5.09
C VAL A 21 4.82 0.61 5.06
N ASP A 22 5.31 -0.28 5.89
CA ASP A 22 6.71 -0.72 5.86
C ASP A 22 6.91 -1.91 4.93
N GLN A 23 7.99 -1.89 4.17
CA GLN A 23 8.49 -3.01 3.38
C GLN A 23 9.63 -3.68 4.12
N TYR A 24 9.57 -5.00 4.24
CA TYR A 24 10.60 -5.84 4.82
C TYR A 24 11.11 -6.84 3.79
N SER A 25 12.42 -7.10 3.80
CA SER A 25 12.98 -8.25 3.09
C SER A 25 12.48 -9.55 3.72
N PHE A 26 12.34 -10.60 2.93
CA PHE A 26 12.06 -11.95 3.42
C PHE A 26 13.13 -12.92 2.91
N PRO A 27 13.68 -13.82 3.76
CA PRO A 27 13.26 -14.10 5.14
C PRO A 27 13.93 -13.24 6.22
N ASP A 28 14.85 -12.34 5.88
CA ASP A 28 15.68 -11.65 6.88
C ASP A 28 14.94 -10.60 7.73
N PHE A 29 13.75 -10.17 7.29
CA PHE A 29 12.91 -9.15 7.94
C PHE A 29 13.65 -7.82 8.22
N GLY A 30 14.62 -7.46 7.38
CA GLY A 30 15.21 -6.12 7.40
C GLY A 30 14.25 -5.11 6.79
N ARG A 31 13.92 -4.03 7.49
CA ARG A 31 13.10 -2.94 6.93
C ARG A 31 13.86 -2.28 5.78
N VAL A 32 13.30 -2.36 4.58
CA VAL A 32 13.86 -1.80 3.36
C VAL A 32 13.44 -0.33 3.20
N ARG A 33 12.17 -0.03 3.48
CA ARG A 33 11.60 1.33 3.34
C ARG A 33 10.22 1.47 3.99
N CYS A 34 9.72 2.69 3.97
CA CYS A 34 8.36 3.07 4.33
C CYS A 34 7.68 3.77 3.14
N PHE A 35 6.43 3.41 2.86
CA PHE A 35 5.54 4.14 1.97
C PHE A 35 4.63 5.02 2.82
N THR A 36 4.99 6.30 2.92
CA THR A 36 4.30 7.26 3.76
C THR A 36 2.98 7.69 3.13
N ILE A 37 1.91 7.66 3.91
CA ILE A 37 0.61 8.24 3.56
C ILE A 37 0.19 9.23 4.65
N SER A 38 -0.74 10.13 4.33
CA SER A 38 -1.34 11.00 5.35
C SER A 38 -2.29 10.19 6.23
N VAL A 39 -1.80 9.77 7.40
CA VAL A 39 -2.61 9.05 8.39
C VAL A 39 -3.33 10.07 9.28
N GLY A 40 -4.60 10.37 8.99
CA GLY A 40 -5.42 11.26 9.81
C GLY A 40 -5.87 10.64 11.14
N ILE A 41 -6.07 9.32 11.14
CA ILE A 41 -6.48 8.51 12.29
C ILE A 41 -5.67 7.21 12.30
N ASN A 42 -5.21 6.78 13.47
CA ASN A 42 -4.53 5.50 13.63
C ASN A 42 -5.54 4.34 13.49
N CYS A 43 -5.64 3.78 12.28
CA CYS A 43 -6.42 2.57 12.04
C CYS A 43 -5.71 1.62 11.06
N PRO A 44 -6.00 0.30 11.13
CA PRO A 44 -5.47 -0.64 10.16
C PRO A 44 -5.93 -0.29 8.74
N ILE A 45 -4.99 0.09 7.89
CA ILE A 45 -5.24 0.31 6.45
C ILE A 45 -5.02 -0.98 5.66
N GLN A 46 -5.63 -1.03 4.48
CA GLN A 46 -5.37 -2.11 3.51
C GLN A 46 -4.10 -1.83 2.71
N VAL A 47 -3.28 -2.86 2.49
CA VAL A 47 -2.13 -2.83 1.57
C VAL A 47 -2.22 -4.00 0.62
N SER A 48 -1.82 -3.80 -0.64
CA SER A 48 -1.67 -4.86 -1.63
C SER A 48 -0.61 -4.49 -2.67
N THR A 49 -0.24 -5.45 -3.52
CA THR A 49 0.70 -5.24 -4.63
C THR A 49 0.04 -5.49 -5.98
N ALA A 50 0.48 -4.74 -7.00
CA ALA A 50 -0.01 -4.84 -8.37
C ALA A 50 1.17 -4.82 -9.36
N GLN A 51 0.85 -5.10 -10.63
CA GLN A 51 1.82 -5.07 -11.74
C GLN A 51 3.07 -5.91 -11.44
N ASP A 52 2.85 -7.16 -11.02
CA ASP A 52 3.91 -8.09 -10.60
C ASP A 52 4.86 -7.49 -9.54
N GLY A 53 4.27 -6.79 -8.57
CA GLY A 53 5.02 -6.17 -7.47
C GLY A 53 5.70 -4.86 -7.81
N ALA A 54 5.58 -4.35 -9.04
CA ALA A 54 6.08 -3.04 -9.39
C ALA A 54 5.36 -1.91 -8.65
N TRP A 55 4.10 -2.14 -8.24
CA TRP A 55 3.29 -1.17 -7.51
C TRP A 55 2.90 -1.67 -6.13
N VAL A 56 2.92 -0.75 -5.17
CA VAL A 56 2.30 -0.91 -3.84
C VAL A 56 1.08 -0.02 -3.78
N VAL A 57 -0.05 -0.56 -3.33
CA VAL A 57 -1.30 0.18 -3.18
C VAL A 57 -1.70 0.18 -1.71
N CYS A 58 -1.94 1.37 -1.16
CA CYS A 58 -2.26 1.60 0.24
C CYS A 58 -3.56 2.39 0.36
N GLY A 59 -4.49 1.93 1.20
CA GLY A 59 -5.71 2.67 1.51
C GLY A 59 -5.40 3.76 2.53
N GLY A 60 -6.04 4.92 2.40
CA GLY A 60 -5.91 6.04 3.32
C GLY A 60 -7.13 6.24 4.22
N THR A 61 -6.96 7.11 5.21
CA THR A 61 -7.98 7.43 6.23
C THR A 61 -8.68 8.77 6.02
N ASN A 62 -8.39 9.42 4.90
CA ASN A 62 -8.96 10.71 4.52
C ASN A 62 -9.73 10.62 3.19
N GLY A 63 -10.29 9.43 2.89
CA GLY A 63 -10.99 9.21 1.61
C GLY A 63 -10.05 9.21 0.40
N SER A 64 -8.77 8.87 0.59
CA SER A 64 -7.83 8.67 -0.51
C SER A 64 -7.19 7.29 -0.45
N ALA A 65 -6.65 6.85 -1.59
CA ALA A 65 -5.71 5.74 -1.67
C ALA A 65 -4.46 6.19 -2.43
N ASN A 66 -3.31 5.63 -2.08
CA ASN A 66 -2.04 5.97 -2.70
C ASN A 66 -1.47 4.76 -3.44
N ILE A 67 -0.94 5.01 -4.63
CA ILE A 67 -0.19 4.06 -5.44
C ILE A 67 1.27 4.52 -5.45
N PHE A 68 2.16 3.60 -5.12
CA PHE A 68 3.60 3.84 -5.06
C PHE A 68 4.35 2.97 -6.06
N ASN A 69 5.47 3.48 -6.56
CA ASN A 69 6.48 2.67 -7.21
C ASN A 69 7.21 1.85 -6.14
N ALA A 70 7.12 0.52 -6.22
CA ALA A 70 7.71 -0.37 -5.22
C ALA A 70 9.24 -0.32 -5.18
N ALA A 71 9.89 0.00 -6.30
CA ALA A 71 11.34 0.02 -6.43
C ALA A 71 11.96 1.34 -5.97
N THR A 72 11.29 2.48 -6.18
CA THR A 72 11.80 3.81 -5.77
C THR A 72 11.18 4.34 -4.49
N GLY A 73 9.93 3.98 -4.19
CA GLY A 73 9.17 4.54 -3.08
C GLY A 73 8.36 5.79 -3.46
N ASP A 74 8.49 6.25 -4.70
CA ASP A 74 7.80 7.45 -5.16
C ASP A 74 6.29 7.24 -5.27
N VAL A 75 5.51 8.26 -4.90
CA VAL A 75 4.07 8.30 -5.17
C VAL A 75 3.86 8.39 -6.68
N LEU A 76 3.20 7.39 -7.25
CA LEU A 76 2.77 7.40 -8.64
C LEU A 76 1.44 8.12 -8.80
N GLN A 77 0.52 7.90 -7.86
CA GLN A 77 -0.81 8.49 -7.91
C GLN A 77 -1.45 8.54 -6.52
N GLU A 78 -2.21 9.60 -6.27
CA GLU A 78 -3.21 9.67 -5.20
C GLU A 78 -4.60 9.62 -5.83
N LEU A 79 -5.41 8.67 -5.37
CA LEU A 79 -6.79 8.45 -5.79
C LEU A 79 -7.70 9.02 -4.71
N VAL A 80 -8.25 10.21 -4.95
CA VAL A 80 -9.16 10.88 -4.02
C VAL A 80 -10.59 10.49 -4.33
N HIS A 81 -11.34 10.06 -3.33
CA HIS A 81 -12.76 9.75 -3.40
C HIS A 81 -13.59 10.90 -2.82
N ASP A 82 -14.34 11.58 -3.68
CA ASP A 82 -15.16 12.75 -3.33
C ASP A 82 -16.52 12.29 -2.76
N SER A 83 -16.61 11.97 -1.47
CA SER A 83 -17.90 11.75 -0.79
C SER A 83 -17.85 11.67 0.74
N GLY A 84 -17.11 12.52 1.47
CA GLY A 84 -17.16 12.50 2.96
C GLY A 84 -16.83 11.15 3.61
N THR A 85 -16.23 10.23 2.86
CA THR A 85 -15.90 8.86 3.27
C THR A 85 -14.57 8.89 3.98
N GLN A 86 -14.50 8.36 5.20
CA GLN A 86 -13.26 8.33 5.98
C GLN A 86 -12.32 7.16 5.61
N TYR A 87 -12.76 6.22 4.78
CA TYR A 87 -12.00 5.00 4.49
C TYR A 87 -12.11 4.64 3.02
N CYS A 88 -10.98 4.29 2.40
CA CYS A 88 -10.94 3.67 1.08
C CYS A 88 -10.51 2.20 1.20
N SER A 89 -11.24 1.32 0.52
CA SER A 89 -10.94 -0.10 0.41
C SER A 89 -10.27 -0.40 -0.93
N ILE A 90 -9.37 -1.40 -0.94
CA ILE A 90 -8.62 -1.76 -2.14
C ILE A 90 -9.01 -3.16 -2.60
N LEU A 91 -9.44 -3.27 -3.85
CA LEU A 91 -9.63 -4.53 -4.53
C LEU A 91 -8.66 -4.63 -5.72
N ILE A 92 -7.73 -5.58 -5.65
CA ILE A 92 -6.83 -5.88 -6.77
C ILE A 92 -7.34 -7.12 -7.49
N LYS A 93 -7.79 -6.98 -8.74
CA LYS A 93 -8.11 -8.14 -9.59
C LYS A 93 -6.82 -8.73 -10.15
N LYS A 94 -6.79 -10.06 -10.26
CA LYS A 94 -5.66 -10.91 -10.73
C LYS A 94 -5.14 -10.60 -12.16
N GLN A 95 -5.67 -9.56 -12.83
CA GLN A 95 -5.27 -9.08 -14.17
C GLN A 95 -4.77 -7.62 -14.13
N GLY A 96 -4.38 -7.09 -12.98
CA GLY A 96 -3.82 -5.74 -12.84
C GLY A 96 -4.84 -4.61 -12.76
N LEU A 97 -6.14 -4.90 -12.83
CA LEU A 97 -7.17 -3.90 -12.56
C LEU A 97 -7.25 -3.62 -11.06
N LEU A 98 -6.87 -2.39 -10.68
CA LEU A 98 -7.06 -1.84 -9.35
C LEU A 98 -8.44 -1.16 -9.28
N MET A 99 -9.31 -1.64 -8.40
CA MET A 99 -10.53 -0.95 -8.02
C MET A 99 -10.34 -0.44 -6.59
N VAL A 100 -10.33 0.87 -6.44
CA VAL A 100 -10.41 1.53 -5.13
C VAL A 100 -11.86 1.96 -4.96
N THR A 101 -12.47 1.66 -3.81
CA THR A 101 -13.86 2.01 -3.47
C THR A 101 -13.96 2.62 -2.09
#